data_AF-A0A532DM88-F1
#
_entry.id   AF-A0A532DM88-F1
#
_cell.length_a   1.000
_cell.length_b   1.000
_cell.length_c   1.000
_cell.angle_alpha   90.00
_cell.angle_beta   90.00
_cell.angle_gamma   90.00
#
_symmetry.space_group_name_H-M   'P 1'
#
loop_
_entity.id
_entity.type
_entity.pdbx_description
1 polymer ?
#
loop_
_entity_poly.entity_id
_entity_poly.type
_entity_poly.pdbx_seq_one_letter_code
_entity_poly.pdbx_strand_id
1 'polypeptide(L)'
;MPKKKKSVGMIEIPEGVAAVGVSTDGKRHYIHDPFLRGMRWKGISVDSASFKKLPPAERLYRLSRAYLSAAIVLCEQAGEAGERLEWPQASVCYYCLHLATELFLKACIQGVGQETSKHHEIAELWRAYKGLLPGAESHFQTSWALSPKELDQIVGVQVLYGVDRTPDQLFRYSMDKKGGSSKNIQMFTPGYFFNYMKDLEARWAGIWKQINRTIGQNGRR
;
A
#
# COMPACT_ATOMS: atom_id res chain seq x y z
N MET A 1 14.26 -43.68 -38.19
CA MET A 1 15.41 -42.83 -37.80
C MET A 1 14.93 -41.68 -36.92
N PRO A 2 15.42 -41.51 -35.69
CA PRO A 2 15.01 -40.41 -34.83
C PRO A 2 15.74 -39.12 -35.25
N LYS A 3 14.98 -38.04 -35.50
CA LYS A 3 15.54 -36.72 -35.81
C LYS A 3 16.26 -36.19 -34.57
N LYS A 4 17.58 -36.02 -34.66
CA LYS A 4 18.40 -35.31 -33.66
C LYS A 4 17.82 -33.90 -33.46
N LYS A 5 17.29 -33.61 -32.26
CA LYS A 5 16.99 -32.24 -31.82
C LYS A 5 18.31 -31.48 -31.76
N LYS A 6 18.52 -30.54 -32.69
CA LYS A 6 19.60 -29.56 -32.59
C LYS A 6 19.37 -28.74 -31.32
N SER A 7 20.32 -28.79 -30.39
CA SER A 7 20.35 -27.88 -29.25
C SER A 7 20.45 -26.46 -29.79
N VAL A 8 19.40 -25.66 -29.61
CA VAL A 8 19.45 -24.23 -29.88
C VAL A 8 20.38 -23.66 -28.82
N GLY A 9 21.58 -23.23 -29.23
CA GLY A 9 22.54 -22.60 -28.34
C GLY A 9 21.89 -21.44 -27.60
N MET A 10 22.16 -21.30 -26.30
CA MET A 10 21.69 -20.15 -25.53
C MET A 10 22.19 -18.88 -26.22
N ILE A 11 21.25 -18.09 -26.75
CA ILE A 11 21.56 -16.78 -27.31
C ILE A 11 21.74 -15.85 -26.12
N GLU A 12 22.95 -15.35 -25.91
CA GLU A 12 23.18 -14.24 -24.98
C GLU A 12 22.38 -13.03 -25.46
N ILE A 13 21.42 -12.62 -24.65
CA ILE A 13 20.59 -11.45 -24.91
C ILE A 13 21.38 -10.21 -24.46
N PRO A 14 21.71 -9.27 -25.36
CA PRO A 14 22.46 -8.06 -24.99
C PRO A 14 21.74 -7.23 -23.91
N GLU A 15 22.51 -6.46 -23.12
CA GLU A 15 21.94 -5.56 -22.12
C GLU A 15 20.90 -4.61 -22.74
N GLY A 16 19.77 -4.43 -22.05
CA GLY A 16 18.71 -3.56 -22.54
C GLY A 16 17.83 -4.15 -23.64
N VAL A 17 17.88 -5.46 -23.89
CA VAL A 17 17.02 -6.16 -24.86
C VAL A 17 15.98 -6.97 -24.09
N ALA A 18 14.70 -6.69 -24.32
CA ALA A 18 13.59 -7.48 -23.76
C ALA A 18 13.21 -8.68 -24.64
N ALA A 19 13.44 -8.61 -25.94
CA ALA A 19 13.15 -9.70 -26.84
C ALA A 19 14.04 -9.69 -28.09
N VAL A 20 14.28 -10.88 -28.65
CA VAL A 20 15.00 -11.05 -29.91
C VAL A 20 14.07 -11.74 -30.90
N GLY A 21 13.82 -11.08 -32.03
CA GLY A 21 13.13 -11.66 -33.18
C GLY A 21 14.13 -12.01 -34.28
N VAL A 22 13.80 -13.00 -35.11
CA VAL A 22 14.52 -13.28 -36.36
C VAL A 22 13.51 -13.13 -37.49
N SER A 23 13.77 -12.22 -38.43
CA SER A 23 12.93 -12.04 -39.62
C SER A 23 13.11 -13.20 -40.61
N THR A 24 12.23 -13.27 -41.60
CA THR A 24 12.22 -14.33 -42.62
C THR A 24 13.49 -14.39 -43.47
N ASP A 25 14.23 -13.29 -43.58
CA ASP A 25 15.54 -13.17 -44.22
C ASP A 25 16.73 -13.54 -43.30
N GLY A 26 16.45 -13.93 -42.05
CA GLY A 26 17.47 -14.32 -41.06
C GLY A 26 18.07 -13.17 -40.26
N LYS A 27 17.62 -11.92 -40.45
CA LYS A 27 18.12 -10.77 -39.67
C LYS A 27 17.60 -10.81 -38.24
N ARG A 28 18.49 -10.55 -37.27
CA ARG A 28 18.10 -10.42 -35.86
C ARG A 28 17.57 -9.01 -35.59
N HIS A 29 16.42 -8.95 -34.96
CA HIS A 29 15.80 -7.73 -34.45
C HIS A 29 15.83 -7.75 -32.93
N TYR A 30 16.42 -6.73 -32.32
CA TYR A 30 16.45 -6.57 -30.87
C TYR A 30 15.38 -5.58 -30.47
N ILE A 31 14.42 -6.02 -29.65
CA ILE A 31 13.46 -5.13 -29.01
C ILE A 31 14.11 -4.64 -27.74
N HIS A 32 14.52 -3.38 -27.75
CA HIS A 32 15.10 -2.76 -26.58
C HIS A 32 14.02 -2.31 -25.61
N ASP A 33 14.24 -2.59 -24.34
CA ASP A 33 13.39 -2.09 -23.27
C ASP A 33 14.14 -0.98 -22.53
N PRO A 34 13.62 0.26 -22.52
CA PRO A 34 14.25 1.37 -21.82
C PRO A 34 14.43 1.10 -20.33
N PHE A 35 13.65 0.21 -19.72
CA PHE A 35 13.76 -0.19 -18.32
C PHE A 35 14.90 -1.19 -18.05
N LEU A 36 15.47 -1.81 -19.09
CA LEU A 36 16.54 -2.80 -18.97
C LEU A 36 17.94 -2.23 -19.24
N ARG A 37 18.06 -0.94 -19.59
CA ARG A 37 19.35 -0.27 -19.84
C ARG A 37 19.80 0.52 -18.63
N GLY A 38 21.09 0.44 -18.30
CA GLY A 38 21.68 1.27 -17.24
C GLY A 38 21.07 1.01 -15.85
N MET A 39 20.59 -0.22 -15.62
CA MET A 39 19.96 -0.56 -14.34
C MET A 39 20.95 -0.41 -13.19
N ARG A 40 20.57 0.38 -12.18
CA ARG A 40 21.35 0.56 -10.95
C ARG A 40 21.52 -0.75 -10.17
N TRP A 41 20.52 -1.64 -10.22
CA TRP A 41 20.50 -2.93 -9.51
C TRP A 41 20.28 -4.10 -10.48
N LYS A 42 21.34 -4.51 -11.18
CA LYS A 42 21.27 -5.60 -12.17
C LYS A 42 20.89 -6.93 -11.50
N GLY A 43 20.00 -7.69 -12.14
CA GLY A 43 19.58 -9.02 -11.68
C GLY A 43 18.53 -9.05 -10.57
N ILE A 44 18.05 -7.89 -10.12
CA ILE A 44 16.95 -7.81 -9.14
C ILE A 44 15.64 -7.57 -9.90
N SER A 45 14.75 -8.57 -9.87
CA SER A 45 13.39 -8.44 -10.40
C SER A 45 12.42 -9.27 -9.55
N VAL A 46 11.15 -8.85 -9.55
CA VAL A 46 10.06 -9.57 -8.89
C VAL A 46 8.82 -9.50 -9.79
N ASP A 47 8.08 -10.60 -9.88
CA ASP A 47 6.81 -10.64 -10.59
C ASP A 47 5.62 -10.83 -9.64
N SER A 48 4.40 -10.66 -10.15
CA SER A 48 3.16 -10.80 -9.37
C SER A 48 2.58 -12.21 -9.35
N ALA A 49 3.21 -13.20 -9.99
CA ALA A 49 2.61 -14.52 -10.22
C ALA A 49 2.37 -15.29 -8.92
N SER A 50 3.34 -15.29 -8.00
CA SER A 50 3.18 -15.90 -6.67
C SER A 50 2.16 -15.13 -5.82
N PHE A 51 2.21 -13.80 -5.87
CA PHE A 51 1.31 -12.93 -5.13
C PHE A 51 -0.16 -13.10 -5.52
N LYS A 52 -0.47 -13.26 -6.81
CA LYS A 52 -1.84 -13.47 -7.32
C LYS A 52 -2.51 -14.74 -6.80
N LYS A 53 -1.72 -15.75 -6.40
CA LYS A 53 -2.22 -17.03 -5.89
C LYS A 53 -2.59 -16.99 -4.40
N LEU A 54 -2.23 -15.92 -3.70
CA LEU A 54 -2.54 -15.78 -2.28
C LEU A 54 -4.03 -15.51 -2.04
N PRO A 55 -4.59 -15.93 -0.90
CA PRO A 55 -5.94 -15.57 -0.49
C PRO A 55 -6.15 -14.03 -0.50
N PRO A 56 -7.37 -13.54 -0.80
CA PRO A 56 -7.66 -12.10 -0.83
C PRO A 56 -7.17 -11.32 0.41
N ALA A 57 -7.47 -11.82 1.62
CA ALA A 57 -7.07 -11.18 2.87
C ALA A 57 -5.54 -11.08 3.03
N GLU A 58 -4.80 -12.15 2.68
CA GLU A 58 -3.34 -12.17 2.72
C GLU A 58 -2.71 -11.22 1.69
N ARG A 59 -3.31 -11.10 0.49
CA ARG A 59 -2.87 -10.11 -0.51
C ARG A 59 -3.01 -8.69 0.03
N LEU A 60 -4.15 -8.37 0.63
CA LEU A 60 -4.41 -7.06 1.21
C LEU A 60 -3.44 -6.76 2.36
N TYR A 61 -3.19 -7.72 3.23
CA TYR A 61 -2.22 -7.57 4.33
C TYR A 61 -0.79 -7.34 3.83
N ARG A 62 -0.34 -8.09 2.83
CA ARG A 62 1.01 -7.87 2.27
C ARG A 62 1.13 -6.50 1.60
N LEU A 63 0.09 -6.04 0.90
CA LEU A 63 0.06 -4.70 0.34
C LEU A 63 0.04 -3.64 1.43
N SER A 64 -0.75 -3.81 2.50
CA SER A 64 -0.77 -2.84 3.60
C SER A 64 0.60 -2.67 4.24
N ARG A 65 1.33 -3.77 4.46
CA ARG A 65 2.71 -3.74 4.95
C ARG A 65 3.66 -3.04 3.99
N ALA A 66 3.54 -3.32 2.69
CA ALA A 66 4.39 -2.67 1.70
C ALA A 66 4.17 -1.15 1.67
N TYR A 67 2.91 -0.70 1.72
CA TYR A 67 2.59 0.73 1.80
C TYR A 67 3.04 1.38 3.11
N LEU A 68 2.90 0.70 4.25
CA LEU A 68 3.39 1.21 5.54
C LEU A 68 4.92 1.33 5.53
N SER A 69 5.60 0.31 5.00
CA SER A 69 7.06 0.32 4.87
C SER A 69 7.54 1.45 3.95
N ALA A 70 6.85 1.68 2.83
CA ALA A 70 7.14 2.82 1.96
C ALA A 70 6.89 4.16 2.68
N ALA A 71 5.79 4.29 3.43
CA ALA A 71 5.50 5.49 4.21
C ALA A 71 6.59 5.78 5.26
N ILE A 72 7.10 4.75 5.95
CA ILE A 72 8.20 4.89 6.91
C ILE A 72 9.47 5.44 6.23
N VAL A 73 9.86 4.86 5.08
CA VAL A 73 11.05 5.32 4.33
C VAL A 73 10.87 6.77 3.86
N LEU A 74 9.70 7.11 3.32
CA LEU A 74 9.41 8.49 2.89
C LEU A 74 9.41 9.47 4.07
N CYS A 75 8.94 9.04 5.24
CA CYS A 75 8.92 9.86 6.45
C CYS A 75 10.32 10.10 7.00
N GLU A 76 11.18 9.09 6.97
CA GLU A 76 12.60 9.22 7.32
C GLU A 76 13.29 10.22 6.40
N GLN A 77 13.14 10.06 5.08
CA GLN A 77 13.67 11.02 4.09
C GLN A 77 13.12 12.44 4.28
N ALA A 78 11.84 12.57 4.63
CA ALA A 78 11.23 13.87 4.95
C ALA A 78 11.83 14.50 6.20
N GLY A 79 12.17 13.69 7.22
CA GLY A 79 12.91 14.15 8.40
C GLY A 79 14.32 14.62 8.05
N GLU A 80 15.03 13.87 7.20
CA GLU A 80 16.38 14.23 6.73
C GLU A 80 16.41 15.48 5.84
N ALA A 81 15.31 15.78 5.15
CA ALA A 81 15.19 17.01 4.35
C ALA A 81 15.24 18.29 5.21
N GLY A 82 14.82 18.21 6.48
CA GLY A 82 14.82 19.32 7.43
C GLY A 82 14.03 20.53 6.90
N GLU A 83 14.67 21.69 6.89
CA GLU A 83 14.07 22.95 6.40
C GLU A 83 13.72 22.93 4.91
N ARG A 84 14.24 21.96 4.14
CA ARG A 84 13.93 21.79 2.71
C ARG A 84 12.70 20.90 2.46
N LEU A 85 12.03 20.44 3.52
CA LEU A 85 10.84 19.61 3.39
C LEU A 85 9.68 20.40 2.77
N GLU A 86 9.17 19.91 1.65
CA GLU A 86 8.01 20.49 0.98
C GLU A 86 6.73 19.67 1.22
N TRP A 87 5.58 20.35 1.18
CA TRP A 87 4.28 19.71 1.38
C TRP A 87 4.01 18.49 0.47
N PRO A 88 4.36 18.50 -0.84
CA PRO A 88 4.18 17.32 -1.68
C PRO A 88 4.92 16.07 -1.19
N GLN A 89 6.06 16.20 -0.53
CA GLN A 89 6.78 15.05 0.05
C GLN A 89 6.00 14.50 1.25
N ALA A 90 5.50 15.39 2.11
CA ALA A 90 4.66 15.02 3.25
C ALA A 90 3.33 14.38 2.82
N SER A 91 2.68 14.91 1.78
CA SER A 91 1.39 14.41 1.31
C SER A 91 1.48 12.99 0.74
N VAL A 92 2.57 12.66 0.03
CA VAL A 92 2.79 11.30 -0.47
C VAL A 92 3.02 10.32 0.68
N CYS A 93 3.78 10.71 1.71
CA CYS A 93 3.93 9.90 2.93
C CYS A 93 2.56 9.62 3.59
N TYR A 94 1.74 10.66 3.76
CA TYR A 94 0.38 10.53 4.30
C TYR A 94 -0.48 9.60 3.46
N TYR A 95 -0.42 9.75 2.13
CA TYR A 95 -1.19 8.93 1.21
C TYR A 95 -0.83 7.44 1.34
N CYS A 96 0.47 7.12 1.42
CA CYS A 96 0.93 5.75 1.64
C CYS A 96 0.42 5.19 2.98
N LEU A 97 0.48 5.98 4.06
CA LEU A 97 -0.03 5.57 5.37
C LEU A 97 -1.56 5.37 5.39
N HIS A 98 -2.30 6.25 4.71
CA HIS A 98 -3.75 6.13 4.56
C HIS A 98 -4.11 4.83 3.84
N LEU A 99 -3.50 4.56 2.68
CA LEU A 99 -3.70 3.31 1.94
C LEU A 99 -3.32 2.08 2.76
N ALA A 100 -2.20 2.13 3.47
CA ALA A 100 -1.76 1.05 4.35
C ALA A 100 -2.84 0.73 5.38
N THR A 101 -3.40 1.76 6.01
CA THR A 101 -4.45 1.61 7.04
C THR A 101 -5.73 1.02 6.45
N GLU A 102 -6.20 1.54 5.32
CA GLU A 102 -7.39 1.03 4.62
C GLU A 102 -7.24 -0.47 4.28
N LEU A 103 -6.11 -0.82 3.65
CA LEU A 103 -5.83 -2.20 3.24
C LEU A 103 -5.69 -3.14 4.43
N PHE A 104 -5.08 -2.68 5.52
CA PHE A 104 -4.93 -3.49 6.74
C PHE A 104 -6.29 -3.80 7.38
N LEU A 105 -7.18 -2.81 7.47
CA LEU A 105 -8.53 -3.02 8.01
C LEU A 105 -9.32 -3.98 7.13
N LYS A 106 -9.27 -3.81 5.80
CA LYS A 106 -9.90 -4.75 4.86
C LYS A 106 -9.32 -6.15 4.99
N ALA A 107 -8.01 -6.28 5.14
CA ALA A 107 -7.37 -7.57 5.36
C ALA A 107 -7.88 -8.24 6.64
N CYS A 108 -7.99 -7.51 7.74
CA CYS A 108 -8.47 -8.05 9.01
C CYS A 108 -9.92 -8.51 8.94
N ILE A 109 -10.81 -7.70 8.36
CA ILE A 109 -12.24 -8.02 8.19
C ILE A 109 -12.41 -9.28 7.32
N GLN A 110 -11.69 -9.37 6.19
CA GLN A 110 -11.71 -10.58 5.36
C GLN A 110 -11.06 -11.78 6.05
N GLY A 111 -10.02 -11.54 6.85
CA GLY A 111 -9.32 -12.59 7.59
C GLY A 111 -10.22 -13.30 8.60
N VAL A 112 -11.19 -12.60 9.18
CA VAL A 112 -12.21 -13.23 10.04
C VAL A 112 -13.42 -13.77 9.28
N GLY A 113 -13.35 -13.84 7.95
CA GLY A 113 -14.38 -14.43 7.09
C GLY A 113 -15.55 -13.50 6.76
N GLN A 114 -15.41 -12.19 6.98
CA GLN A 114 -16.46 -11.21 6.65
C GLN A 114 -16.17 -10.52 5.31
N GLU A 115 -17.24 -10.18 4.59
CA GLU A 115 -17.10 -9.35 3.40
C GLU A 115 -16.73 -7.92 3.78
N THR A 116 -15.76 -7.35 3.06
CA THR A 116 -15.41 -5.94 3.22
C THR A 116 -16.30 -5.08 2.35
N SER A 117 -16.64 -3.90 2.86
CA SER A 117 -17.27 -2.89 2.04
C SER A 117 -16.42 -2.49 0.82
N LYS A 118 -17.12 -2.10 -0.24
CA LYS A 118 -16.52 -1.60 -1.50
C LYS A 118 -16.05 -0.16 -1.40
N HIS A 119 -16.47 0.60 -0.39
CA HIS A 119 -15.96 1.97 -0.18
C HIS A 119 -14.55 1.96 0.43
N HIS A 120 -13.91 3.12 0.36
CA HIS A 120 -12.54 3.37 0.84
C HIS A 120 -12.52 4.18 2.15
N GLU A 121 -13.69 4.44 2.74
CA GLU A 121 -13.83 5.24 3.95
C GLU A 121 -13.30 4.46 5.18
N ILE A 122 -12.27 5.01 5.83
CA ILE A 122 -11.55 4.31 6.90
C ILE A 122 -12.36 4.27 8.20
N ALA A 123 -13.17 5.28 8.54
CA ALA A 123 -13.92 5.28 9.79
C ALA A 123 -15.00 4.16 9.82
N GLU A 124 -15.64 3.88 8.69
CA GLU A 124 -16.57 2.78 8.49
C GLU A 124 -15.87 1.42 8.60
N LEU A 125 -14.71 1.29 7.94
CA LEU A 125 -13.87 0.08 8.08
C LEU A 125 -13.39 -0.11 9.52
N TRP A 126 -13.06 0.98 10.21
CA TRP A 126 -12.61 0.97 11.59
C TRP A 126 -13.71 0.50 12.54
N ARG A 127 -14.94 0.99 12.36
CA ARG A 127 -16.11 0.54 13.13
C ARG A 127 -16.40 -0.95 12.90
N ALA A 128 -16.39 -1.39 11.65
CA ALA A 128 -16.56 -2.80 11.30
C ALA A 128 -15.47 -3.68 11.94
N TYR A 129 -14.21 -3.26 11.82
CA TYR A 129 -13.06 -3.93 12.45
C TYR A 129 -13.23 -4.05 13.96
N LYS A 130 -13.57 -2.95 14.65
CA LYS A 130 -13.75 -2.94 16.12
C LYS A 130 -14.91 -3.82 16.58
N GLY A 131 -15.97 -3.93 15.78
CA GLY A 131 -17.09 -4.85 16.06
C GLY A 131 -16.69 -6.32 15.95
N LEU A 132 -15.80 -6.65 15.01
CA LEU A 132 -15.35 -8.03 14.76
C LEU A 132 -14.20 -8.48 15.66
N LEU A 133 -13.32 -7.54 16.04
CA LEU A 133 -12.11 -7.78 16.82
C LEU A 133 -12.05 -6.82 18.03
N PRO A 134 -12.94 -7.01 19.03
CA PRO A 134 -13.07 -6.06 20.13
C PRO A 134 -11.93 -6.16 21.16
N GLY A 135 -11.22 -7.29 21.21
CA GLY A 135 -10.23 -7.61 22.23
C GLY A 135 -9.04 -6.62 22.29
N ALA A 136 -8.46 -6.50 23.49
CA ALA A 136 -7.35 -5.57 23.75
C ALA A 136 -6.11 -5.91 22.93
N GLU A 137 -5.91 -7.18 22.61
CA GLU A 137 -4.86 -7.71 21.75
C GLU A 137 -5.04 -7.35 20.26
N SER A 138 -6.22 -6.90 19.87
CA SER A 138 -6.53 -6.36 18.54
C SER A 138 -6.59 -4.83 18.52
N HIS A 139 -6.41 -4.14 19.65
CA HIS A 139 -6.49 -2.68 19.65
C HIS A 139 -5.28 -2.02 18.97
N PHE A 140 -5.50 -0.97 18.19
CA PHE A 140 -4.48 0.00 17.76
C PHE A 140 -5.14 1.37 17.56
N GLN A 141 -4.34 2.42 17.36
CA GLN A 141 -4.84 3.78 17.14
C GLN A 141 -4.69 4.18 15.68
N THR A 142 -5.65 4.95 15.17
CA THR A 142 -5.55 5.56 13.84
C THR A 142 -6.18 6.94 13.81
N SER A 143 -5.53 7.87 13.12
CA SER A 143 -6.01 9.25 12.96
C SER A 143 -7.31 9.35 12.13
N TRP A 144 -7.70 8.27 11.46
CA TRP A 144 -8.91 8.19 10.63
C TRP A 144 -10.01 7.32 11.26
N ALA A 145 -9.97 7.13 12.58
CA ALA A 145 -10.95 6.33 13.32
C ALA A 145 -12.36 6.97 13.32
N LEU A 146 -12.43 8.28 13.12
CA LEU A 146 -13.67 9.06 13.12
C LEU A 146 -13.85 9.71 11.75
N SER A 147 -15.07 9.63 11.23
CA SER A 147 -15.46 10.39 10.05
C SER A 147 -15.60 11.87 10.40
N PRO A 148 -15.47 12.79 9.42
CA PRO A 148 -15.70 14.22 9.64
C PRO A 148 -17.07 14.50 10.26
N LYS A 149 -18.10 13.74 9.87
CA LYS A 149 -19.46 13.87 10.42
C LYS A 149 -19.54 13.50 11.89
N GLU A 150 -18.83 12.44 12.31
CA GLU A 150 -18.78 12.03 13.73
C GLU A 150 -18.02 13.07 14.55
N LEU A 151 -16.94 13.64 14.01
CA LEU A 151 -16.22 14.70 14.70
C LEU A 151 -17.08 15.97 14.87
N ASP A 152 -17.82 16.39 13.84
CA ASP A 152 -18.77 17.51 13.91
C ASP A 152 -19.81 17.30 15.03
N GLN A 153 -20.29 16.06 15.21
CA GLN A 153 -21.23 15.71 16.27
C GLN A 153 -20.60 15.74 17.66
N ILE A 154 -19.35 15.28 17.81
CA ILE A 154 -18.64 15.24 19.10
C ILE A 154 -18.30 16.64 19.59
N VAL A 155 -17.80 17.51 18.71
CA VAL A 155 -17.30 18.83 19.10
C VAL A 155 -18.46 19.83 19.28
N GLY A 156 -19.68 19.50 18.85
CA GLY A 156 -20.91 20.28 19.11
C GLY A 156 -20.97 21.64 18.41
N VAL A 157 -19.99 21.93 17.57
CA VAL A 157 -19.89 23.10 16.71
C VAL A 157 -19.42 22.58 15.35
N GLN A 158 -19.78 23.24 14.25
CA GLN A 158 -19.26 22.95 12.91
C GLN A 158 -17.77 23.39 12.84
N VAL A 159 -16.93 22.87 13.75
CA VAL A 159 -15.52 23.25 13.94
C VAL A 159 -14.69 22.76 12.76
N LEU A 160 -15.15 21.75 12.03
CA LEU A 160 -14.50 21.33 10.80
C LEU A 160 -14.97 22.15 9.59
N TYR A 161 -14.91 23.48 9.72
CA TYR A 161 -14.60 24.29 8.55
C TYR A 161 -13.15 23.96 8.14
N GLY A 162 -13.02 22.89 7.37
CA GLY A 162 -11.75 22.49 6.79
C GLY A 162 -11.15 21.17 7.25
N VAL A 163 -11.96 20.12 7.37
CA VAL A 163 -11.45 18.74 7.23
C VAL A 163 -11.95 18.19 5.91
N ASP A 164 -10.99 17.75 5.09
CA ASP A 164 -11.29 17.29 3.75
C ASP A 164 -11.98 15.93 3.83
N ARG A 165 -13.18 15.88 3.25
CA ARG A 165 -14.07 14.73 3.35
C ARG A 165 -13.65 13.57 2.44
N THR A 166 -12.58 13.76 1.66
CA THR A 166 -12.01 12.78 0.73
C THR A 166 -10.49 12.77 0.86
N PRO A 167 -9.94 12.14 1.93
CA PRO A 167 -8.50 12.11 2.17
C PRO A 167 -7.72 11.49 1.00
N ASP A 168 -8.33 10.54 0.28
CA ASP A 168 -7.76 9.92 -0.91
C ASP A 168 -7.45 10.93 -2.02
N GLN A 169 -8.40 11.82 -2.33
CA GLN A 169 -8.22 12.88 -3.34
C GLN A 169 -7.27 13.95 -2.84
N LEU A 170 -7.42 14.31 -1.57
CA LEU A 170 -6.63 15.34 -0.93
C LEU A 170 -5.14 15.03 -0.99
N PHE A 171 -4.73 13.84 -0.56
CA PHE A 171 -3.31 13.52 -0.54
C PHE A 171 -2.75 13.20 -1.92
N ARG A 172 -3.60 12.81 -2.89
CA ARG A 172 -3.18 12.57 -4.29
C ARG A 172 -2.98 13.84 -5.09
N TYR A 173 -3.90 14.79 -4.97
CA TYR A 173 -3.97 15.94 -5.88
C TYR A 173 -3.89 17.29 -5.16
N SER A 174 -3.92 17.30 -3.83
CA SER A 174 -4.06 18.53 -3.02
C SER A 174 -5.28 19.38 -3.43
N MET A 175 -6.29 18.73 -3.99
CA MET A 175 -7.49 19.34 -4.53
C MET A 175 -8.73 18.50 -4.20
N ASP A 176 -9.88 19.16 -4.15
CA ASP A 176 -11.17 18.49 -4.06
C ASP A 176 -11.59 17.89 -5.43
N LYS A 177 -12.71 17.17 -5.45
CA LYS A 177 -13.26 16.56 -6.67
C LYS A 177 -13.65 17.57 -7.76
N LYS A 178 -13.73 18.86 -7.44
CA LYS A 178 -14.04 19.96 -8.37
C LYS A 178 -12.78 20.68 -8.84
N GLY A 179 -11.59 20.24 -8.41
CA GLY A 179 -10.32 20.91 -8.70
C GLY A 179 -10.07 22.16 -7.86
N GLY A 180 -10.89 22.40 -6.83
CA GLY A 180 -10.64 23.47 -5.87
C GLY A 180 -9.49 23.10 -4.95
N SER A 181 -8.66 24.08 -4.59
CA SER A 181 -7.64 23.89 -3.56
C SER A 181 -8.29 23.46 -2.24
N SER A 182 -7.67 22.51 -1.55
CA SER A 182 -8.06 22.23 -0.16
C SER A 182 -8.02 23.53 0.65
N LYS A 183 -9.08 23.78 1.42
CA LYS A 183 -9.14 24.96 2.30
C LYS A 183 -8.39 24.75 3.63
N ASN A 184 -7.69 23.61 3.76
CA ASN A 184 -7.32 23.06 5.05
C ASN A 184 -5.82 23.15 5.23
N ILE A 185 -5.42 23.71 6.36
CA ILE A 185 -4.02 23.65 6.78
C ILE A 185 -3.79 22.24 7.31
N GLN A 186 -2.94 21.50 6.59
CA GLN A 186 -2.48 20.20 7.03
C GLN A 186 -1.07 20.36 7.58
N MET A 187 -0.80 19.63 8.67
CA MET A 187 0.50 19.61 9.31
C MET A 187 1.09 18.23 9.18
N PHE A 188 2.40 18.15 8.97
CA PHE A 188 3.14 16.91 8.97
C PHE A 188 4.38 17.06 9.84
N THR A 189 4.53 16.16 10.80
CA THR A 189 5.65 16.16 11.75
C THR A 189 6.40 14.84 11.61
N PRO A 190 7.49 14.77 10.81
CA PRO A 190 8.16 13.51 10.47
C PRO A 190 8.51 12.66 11.69
N GLY A 191 9.08 13.24 12.74
CA GLY A 191 9.48 12.49 13.94
C GLY A 191 8.30 11.81 14.66
N TYR A 192 7.16 12.48 14.76
CA TYR A 192 5.95 11.88 15.34
C TYR A 192 5.41 10.76 14.45
N PHE A 193 5.30 11.02 13.14
CA PHE A 193 4.76 10.07 12.18
C PHE A 193 5.63 8.82 12.04
N PHE A 194 6.95 8.96 12.08
CA PHE A 194 7.88 7.85 12.03
C PHE A 194 7.64 6.88 13.19
N ASN A 195 7.66 7.38 14.43
CA ASN A 195 7.43 6.56 15.62
C ASN A 195 6.05 5.90 15.58
N TYR A 196 5.01 6.68 15.27
CA TYR A 196 3.65 6.17 15.10
C TYR A 196 3.57 5.02 14.09
N MET A 197 4.22 5.14 12.93
CA MET A 197 4.20 4.10 11.91
C MET A 197 5.03 2.86 12.30
N LYS A 198 6.12 3.02 13.04
CA LYS A 198 6.89 1.89 13.60
C LYS A 198 6.05 1.10 14.61
N ASP A 199 5.28 1.79 15.44
CA ASP A 199 4.36 1.15 16.38
C ASP A 199 3.25 0.41 15.65
N LEU A 200 2.66 1.02 14.61
CA LEU A 200 1.68 0.34 13.74
C LEU A 200 2.27 -0.91 13.09
N GLU A 201 3.49 -0.86 12.57
CA GLU A 201 4.14 -1.99 11.90
C GLU A 201 4.23 -3.20 12.84
N ALA A 202 4.75 -2.99 14.05
CA ALA A 202 4.84 -4.03 15.07
C ALA A 202 3.45 -4.52 15.48
N ARG A 203 2.50 -3.60 15.67
CA ARG A 203 1.17 -3.93 16.16
C ARG A 203 0.36 -4.73 15.13
N TRP A 204 0.35 -4.31 13.88
CA TRP A 204 -0.34 -4.99 12.79
C TRP A 204 0.21 -6.40 12.55
N ALA A 205 1.52 -6.61 12.72
CA ALA A 205 2.12 -7.94 12.67
C ALA A 205 1.55 -8.87 13.76
N GLY A 206 1.42 -8.36 15.00
CA GLY A 206 0.81 -9.10 16.11
C GLY A 206 -0.64 -9.49 15.84
N ILE A 207 -1.46 -8.52 15.39
CA ILE A 207 -2.87 -8.70 15.08
C ILE A 207 -3.05 -9.74 13.96
N TRP A 208 -2.31 -9.61 12.86
CA TRP A 208 -2.43 -10.55 11.73
C TRP A 208 -2.05 -11.98 12.12
N LYS A 209 -1.02 -12.13 12.95
CA LYS A 209 -0.61 -13.45 13.47
C LYS A 209 -1.73 -14.10 14.28
N GLN A 210 -2.49 -13.34 15.06
CA GLN A 210 -3.64 -13.84 15.81
C GLN A 210 -4.75 -14.29 14.87
N ILE A 211 -5.13 -13.46 13.90
CA ILE A 211 -6.18 -13.78 12.91
C ILE A 211 -5.85 -15.10 12.19
N ASN A 212 -4.61 -15.26 11.71
CA ASN A 212 -4.19 -16.49 11.04
C ASN A 212 -4.20 -17.74 11.93
N ARG A 213 -3.94 -17.60 13.23
CA ARG A 213 -4.06 -18.72 14.18
C ARG A 213 -5.51 -19.19 14.31
N THR A 214 -6.45 -18.24 14.39
CA THR A 214 -7.89 -18.53 14.47
C THR A 214 -8.40 -19.22 13.21
N ILE A 215 -7.99 -18.77 12.02
CA ILE A 215 -8.35 -19.41 10.74
C ILE A 215 -7.81 -20.85 10.69
N GLY A 216 -6.53 -21.05 11.05
CA GLY A 216 -5.89 -22.37 11.02
C GLY A 216 -6.50 -23.40 11.98
N GLN A 217 -7.14 -22.93 13.07
CA GLN A 217 -7.88 -23.80 13.99
C GLN A 217 -9.27 -24.16 13.46
N ASN A 218 -9.95 -23.23 12.78
CA ASN A 218 -11.31 -23.44 12.25
C ASN A 218 -11.33 -24.26 10.94
N GLY A 219 -10.25 -24.26 10.14
CA GLY A 219 -10.14 -25.02 8.90
C GLY A 219 -9.79 -26.52 9.05
N ARG A 220 -9.81 -27.06 10.27
CA ARG A 220 -9.58 -28.50 10.58
C ARG A 220 -10.86 -29.26 10.96
N ARG A 221 -12.04 -28.72 10.63
CA ARG A 221 -13.33 -29.40 10.81
C ARG A 221 -13.90 -29.85 9.48
#